data_AF-A0A6G1B8A9-F1
#
_entry.id   AF-A0A6G1B8A9-F1
#
_cell.length_a   1.000
_cell.length_b   1.000
_cell.length_c   1.000
_cell.angle_alpha   90.00
_cell.angle_beta   90.00
_cell.angle_gamma   90.00
#
_symmetry.space_group_name_H-M   'P 1'
#
loop_
_entity.id
_entity.type
_entity.pdbx_description
1 polymer ?
#
loop_
_entity_poly.entity_id
_entity_poly.type
_entity_poly.pdbx_seq_one_letter_code
_entity_poly.pdbx_strand_id
1 'polypeptide(L)'
;APCRCSRITPQKRENCGFPGITSDQCFASGCCFDSNFAGVPWCFHPLPKQESEECVMEVSARRNCGYPGISPEECASRKCCFSDNIVDVPWCFFPISVQGTVR
;
A
#
# COMPACT_ATOMS: atom_id res chain seq x y z
N ALA A 1 -4.08 -5.61 8.22
CA ALA A 1 -2.99 -4.62 8.12
C ALA A 1 -3.59 -3.28 7.71
N PRO A 2 -3.89 -2.38 8.68
CA PRO A 2 -4.57 -1.11 8.45
C PRO A 2 -3.94 -0.27 7.34
N CYS A 3 -2.60 -0.23 7.29
CA CYS A 3 -1.83 0.52 6.29
C CYS A 3 -2.15 0.12 4.84
N ARG A 4 -2.57 -1.14 4.58
CA ARG A 4 -2.91 -1.60 3.23
C ARG A 4 -4.22 -0.99 2.71
N CYS A 5 -5.07 -0.50 3.60
CA CYS A 5 -6.31 0.17 3.27
C CYS A 5 -6.18 1.69 3.37
N SER A 6 -5.60 2.18 4.47
CA SER A 6 -5.59 3.61 4.80
C SER A 6 -4.59 4.43 3.99
N ARG A 7 -3.54 3.82 3.40
CA ARG A 7 -2.53 4.52 2.60
C ARG A 7 -2.85 4.57 1.10
N ILE A 8 -4.07 4.20 0.70
CA ILE A 8 -4.55 4.33 -0.68
C ILE A 8 -5.29 5.66 -0.84
N THR A 9 -4.81 6.48 -1.76
CA THR A 9 -5.49 7.69 -2.22
C THR A 9 -6.85 7.31 -2.80
N PRO A 10 -7.98 7.91 -2.39
CA PRO A 10 -9.31 7.50 -2.84
C PRO A 10 -9.47 7.37 -4.36
N GLN A 11 -8.82 8.26 -5.12
CA GLN A 11 -8.87 8.28 -6.59
C GLN A 11 -8.09 7.13 -7.26
N LYS A 12 -7.22 6.44 -6.52
CA LYS A 12 -6.46 5.28 -6.99
C LYS A 12 -7.04 3.95 -6.52
N ARG A 13 -8.20 3.97 -5.84
CA ARG A 13 -8.88 2.75 -5.42
C ARG A 13 -9.35 1.96 -6.63
N GLU A 14 -8.96 0.69 -6.67
CA GLU A 14 -9.46 -0.27 -7.64
C GLU A 14 -10.59 -1.07 -7.02
N ASN A 15 -11.74 -1.14 -7.70
CA ASN A 15 -12.93 -1.81 -7.19
C ASN A 15 -12.69 -3.32 -6.96
N CYS A 16 -13.08 -3.82 -5.79
CA CYS A 16 -13.00 -5.24 -5.41
C CYS A 16 -14.38 -5.87 -5.12
N GLY A 17 -15.47 -5.10 -5.18
CA GLY A 17 -16.81 -5.57 -4.83
C GLY A 17 -17.83 -5.45 -5.97
N PHE A 18 -19.05 -5.86 -5.69
CA PHE A 18 -20.22 -5.58 -6.54
C PHE A 18 -21.02 -4.38 -6.00
N PRO A 19 -21.84 -3.71 -6.83
CA PRO A 19 -22.68 -2.60 -6.35
C PRO A 19 -23.61 -3.03 -5.21
N GLY A 20 -23.61 -2.26 -4.11
CA GLY A 20 -24.42 -2.57 -2.93
C GLY A 20 -23.81 -3.59 -1.96
N ILE A 21 -22.56 -4.01 -2.16
CA ILE A 21 -21.82 -4.86 -1.21
C ILE A 21 -21.77 -4.22 0.18
N THR A 22 -21.99 -5.01 1.23
CA THR A 22 -21.86 -4.54 2.61
C THR A 22 -20.40 -4.46 3.03
N SER A 23 -20.12 -3.70 4.09
CA SER A 23 -18.79 -3.65 4.71
C SER A 23 -18.26 -5.04 5.07
N ASP A 24 -19.08 -5.87 5.70
CA ASP A 24 -18.68 -7.22 6.14
C ASP A 24 -18.38 -8.14 4.95
N GLN A 25 -19.19 -8.09 3.89
CA GLN A 25 -18.95 -8.87 2.67
C GLN A 25 -17.64 -8.44 1.98
N CYS A 26 -17.35 -7.13 1.97
CA CYS A 26 -16.11 -6.61 1.40
C CYS A 26 -14.89 -7.10 2.17
N PHE A 27 -14.89 -6.98 3.50
CA PHE A 27 -13.79 -7.47 4.34
C PHE A 27 -13.64 -9.00 4.27
N ALA A 28 -14.74 -9.74 4.24
CA ALA A 28 -14.72 -11.20 4.07
C ALA A 28 -14.14 -11.62 2.71
N SER A 29 -14.26 -10.78 1.68
CA SER A 29 -13.62 -10.96 0.37
C SER A 29 -12.13 -10.62 0.37
N GLY A 30 -11.55 -10.27 1.53
CA GLY A 30 -10.14 -9.90 1.67
C GLY A 30 -9.83 -8.48 1.22
N CYS A 31 -10.85 -7.62 1.09
CA CYS A 31 -10.73 -6.26 0.59
C CYS A 31 -10.92 -5.19 1.66
N CYS A 32 -10.71 -3.93 1.27
CA CYS A 32 -10.86 -2.77 2.14
C CYS A 32 -12.21 -2.11 1.89
N PHE A 33 -12.88 -1.66 2.96
CA PHE A 33 -14.12 -0.90 2.87
C PHE A 33 -13.95 0.52 3.42
N ASP A 34 -14.34 1.55 2.66
CA ASP A 34 -14.45 2.93 3.11
C ASP A 34 -15.46 3.72 2.26
N SER A 35 -16.56 4.15 2.89
CA SER A 35 -17.66 4.89 2.25
C SER A 35 -17.61 6.40 2.49
N ASN A 36 -16.53 6.94 3.06
CA ASN A 36 -16.42 8.39 3.36
C ASN A 36 -16.26 9.29 2.12
N PHE A 37 -16.00 8.70 0.94
CA PHE A 37 -15.78 9.44 -0.30
C PHE A 37 -16.77 9.00 -1.37
N ALA A 38 -17.45 9.98 -1.98
CA ALA A 38 -18.33 9.75 -3.12
C ALA A 38 -17.53 9.67 -4.44
N GLY A 39 -18.08 8.98 -5.44
CA GLY A 39 -17.50 8.90 -6.78
C GLY A 39 -16.26 7.99 -6.90
N VAL A 40 -15.94 7.21 -5.86
CA VAL A 40 -14.84 6.24 -5.84
C VAL A 40 -15.34 4.90 -5.28
N PRO A 41 -14.68 3.76 -5.57
CA PRO A 41 -15.07 2.47 -5.02
C PRO A 41 -15.03 2.45 -3.49
N TRP A 42 -16.13 2.02 -2.88
CA TRP A 42 -16.21 1.83 -1.41
C TRP A 42 -15.58 0.51 -0.98
N CYS A 43 -15.74 -0.55 -1.78
CA CYS A 43 -15.01 -1.80 -1.61
C CYS A 43 -13.86 -1.85 -2.62
N PHE A 44 -12.62 -1.87 -2.14
CA PHE A 44 -11.43 -1.75 -2.99
C PHE A 44 -10.32 -2.71 -2.61
N HIS A 45 -9.45 -2.99 -3.59
CA HIS A 45 -8.30 -3.85 -3.38
C HIS A 45 -7.30 -3.19 -2.39
N PRO A 46 -6.78 -3.95 -1.41
CA PRO A 46 -5.72 -3.47 -0.53
C PRO A 46 -4.41 -3.31 -1.32
N LEU A 47 -3.50 -2.47 -0.83
CA LEU A 47 -2.12 -2.44 -1.32
C LEU A 47 -1.49 -3.84 -1.19
N PRO A 48 -0.47 -4.17 -2.00
CA PRO A 48 0.26 -5.43 -1.85
C PRO A 48 0.78 -5.61 -0.42
N LYS A 49 0.72 -6.86 0.08
CA LYS A 49 1.31 -7.20 1.37
C LYS A 49 2.83 -7.02 1.27
N GLN A 50 3.44 -6.52 2.35
CA GLN A 50 4.87 -6.36 2.50
C GLN A 50 5.31 -7.01 3.81
N GLU A 51 6.62 -7.23 3.97
CA GLU A 51 7.21 -7.83 5.18
C GLU A 51 6.95 -7.00 6.44
N SER A 52 6.83 -5.67 6.30
CA SER A 52 6.52 -4.74 7.38
C SER A 52 5.43 -3.76 6.95
N GLU A 53 4.57 -3.34 7.91
CA GLU A 53 3.58 -2.28 7.67
C GLU A 53 4.23 -0.95 7.28
N GLU A 54 5.46 -0.70 7.70
CA GLU A 54 6.22 0.49 7.31
C GLU A 54 6.52 0.53 5.80
N CYS A 55 6.57 -0.64 5.16
CA CYS A 55 6.83 -0.78 3.72
C CYS A 55 5.56 -0.74 2.86
N VAL A 56 4.38 -0.76 3.49
CA VAL A 56 3.11 -0.71 2.76
C VAL A 56 2.82 0.72 2.32
N MET A 57 2.89 0.99 1.02
CA MET A 57 2.60 2.31 0.45
C MET A 57 2.23 2.20 -1.04
N GLU A 58 1.66 3.27 -1.58
CA GLU A 58 1.49 3.40 -3.02
C GLU A 58 2.85 3.46 -3.73
N VAL A 59 2.89 2.94 -4.95
CA VAL A 59 4.10 2.95 -5.79
C VAL A 59 4.62 4.37 -6.01
N SER A 60 3.72 5.32 -6.24
CA SER A 60 4.05 6.73 -6.41
C SER A 60 4.59 7.41 -5.14
N ALA A 61 4.40 6.80 -3.96
CA ALA A 61 4.95 7.31 -2.70
C ALA A 61 6.37 6.77 -2.43
N ARG A 62 6.86 5.79 -3.22
CA ARG A 62 8.19 5.22 -3.04
C ARG A 62 9.25 6.29 -3.26
N ARG A 63 10.04 6.56 -2.23
CA ARG A 63 11.23 7.39 -2.31
C ARG A 63 12.46 6.50 -2.38
N ASN A 64 13.26 6.66 -3.44
CA ASN A 64 14.43 5.82 -3.69
C ASN A 64 15.41 5.85 -2.49
N CYS A 65 15.75 4.67 -1.98
CA CYS A 65 16.73 4.42 -0.93
C CYS A 65 17.83 3.46 -1.43
N GLY A 66 18.05 3.39 -2.75
CA GLY A 66 18.85 2.38 -3.42
C GLY A 66 19.66 2.95 -4.57
N TYR A 67 20.04 2.04 -5.45
CA TYR A 67 20.59 2.30 -6.78
C TYR A 67 20.21 1.12 -7.69
N PRO A 68 20.29 1.26 -9.03
CA PRO A 68 19.96 0.16 -9.95
C PRO A 68 20.78 -1.10 -9.67
N GLY A 69 20.13 -2.26 -9.53
CA GLY A 69 20.79 -3.54 -9.27
C GLY A 69 21.15 -3.81 -7.80
N ILE A 70 20.75 -2.95 -6.85
CA ILE A 70 20.92 -3.22 -5.42
C ILE A 70 20.23 -4.53 -5.02
N SER A 71 20.89 -5.36 -4.20
CA SER A 71 20.30 -6.61 -3.72
C SER A 71 19.26 -6.36 -2.62
N PRO A 72 18.32 -7.31 -2.38
CA PRO A 72 17.39 -7.25 -1.26
C PRO A 72 18.11 -7.12 0.09
N GLU A 73 19.20 -7.86 0.30
CA GLU A 73 19.97 -7.91 1.54
C GLU A 73 20.68 -6.57 1.79
N GLU A 74 21.27 -5.99 0.76
CA GLU A 74 21.91 -4.67 0.87
C GLU A 74 20.86 -3.58 1.15
N CYS A 75 19.71 -3.61 0.47
CA CYS A 75 18.60 -2.70 0.75
C CYS A 75 18.13 -2.81 2.22
N ALA A 76 17.97 -4.03 2.72
CA ALA A 76 17.59 -4.29 4.10
C ALA A 76 18.68 -3.80 5.09
N SER A 77 19.97 -3.94 4.76
CA SER A 77 21.08 -3.42 5.58
C SER A 77 21.02 -1.90 5.72
N ARG A 78 20.51 -1.21 4.69
CA ARG A 78 20.24 0.24 4.68
C ARG A 78 18.96 0.63 5.42
N LYS A 79 18.29 -0.33 6.07
CA LYS A 79 17.02 -0.14 6.80
C LYS A 79 15.89 0.36 5.89
N CYS A 80 15.89 -0.11 4.64
CA CYS A 80 14.91 0.23 3.63
C CYS A 80 14.07 -0.97 3.20
N CYS A 81 12.98 -0.68 2.51
CA CYS A 81 12.02 -1.63 2.00
C CYS A 81 12.43 -2.07 0.59
N PHE A 82 12.31 -3.35 0.29
CA PHE A 82 12.60 -3.89 -1.04
C PHE A 82 11.34 -4.49 -1.68
N SER A 83 11.06 -4.13 -2.93
CA SER A 83 10.02 -4.76 -3.77
C SER A 83 10.29 -4.49 -5.25
N ASP A 84 10.55 -5.56 -5.99
CA ASP A 84 10.91 -5.61 -7.42
C ASP A 84 9.77 -6.04 -8.34
N ASN A 85 8.57 -6.25 -7.80
CA ASN A 85 7.38 -6.69 -8.55
C ASN A 85 6.86 -5.67 -9.58
N ILE A 86 7.42 -4.46 -9.63
CA ILE A 86 6.98 -3.36 -10.50
C ILE A 86 8.22 -2.76 -11.16
N VAL A 87 8.18 -2.62 -12.48
CA VAL A 87 9.26 -2.03 -13.28
C VAL A 87 9.21 -0.50 -13.25
N ASP A 88 10.32 0.15 -13.65
CA ASP A 88 10.45 1.61 -13.75
C ASP A 88 10.17 2.41 -12.46
N VAL A 89 10.29 1.76 -11.30
CA VAL A 89 10.11 2.37 -9.98
C VAL A 89 11.25 1.96 -9.04
N PRO A 90 11.53 2.72 -7.97
CA PRO A 90 12.55 2.31 -7.01
C PRO A 90 12.18 0.95 -6.36
N TRP A 91 13.05 -0.03 -6.53
CA TRP A 91 12.91 -1.34 -5.88
C TRP A 91 13.31 -1.28 -4.41
N CYS A 92 14.36 -0.52 -4.09
CA CYS A 92 14.71 -0.17 -2.72
C CYS A 92 14.20 1.23 -2.37
N PHE A 93 13.32 1.35 -1.38
CA PHE A 93 12.67 2.60 -1.01
C PHE A 93 12.59 2.79 0.51
N PHE A 94 12.51 4.04 0.94
CA PHE A 94 12.40 4.37 2.36
C PHE A 94 11.07 3.85 2.96
N PRO A 95 11.07 3.35 4.21
CA PRO A 95 9.85 3.05 4.95
C PRO A 95 9.07 4.32 5.31
N ILE A 96 7.77 4.17 5.60
CA ILE A 96 6.93 5.22 6.21
C ILE A 96 6.51 4.74 7.60
N SER A 97 6.82 5.54 8.62
CA SER A 97 6.44 5.27 10.01
C SER A 97 4.95 4.94 10.15
N VAL A 98 4.63 3.90 10.89
CA VAL A 98 3.25 3.48 11.19
C VAL A 98 2.59 4.34 12.27
N GLN A 99 3.38 5.04 13.08
CA GLN A 99 2.88 6.03 14.03
C GLN A 99 2.41 7.26 13.25
N GLY A 100 1.10 7.42 13.15
CA GLY A 100 0.51 8.66 12.67
C GLY A 100 1.06 9.82 13.50
N THR A 101 1.56 10.84 12.82
CA THR A 101 1.63 12.19 13.38
C THR A 101 0.23 12.56 13.85
N VAL A 102 -0.03 12.32 15.14
CA VAL A 102 -0.92 13.17 15.91
C VAL A 102 -0.19 14.51 16.02
N ARG A 103 -0.61 15.46 15.21
CA ARG A 103 -0.52 16.87 15.52
C ARG A 103 -1.90 17.46 15.34
#